data_AF-A0A0M2VIN3-F1
#
_entry.id   AF-A0A0M2VIN3-F1
#
_cell.length_a   1.000
_cell.length_b   1.000
_cell.length_c   1.000
_cell.angle_alpha   90.00
_cell.angle_beta   90.00
_cell.angle_gamma   90.00
#
_symmetry.space_group_name_H-M   'P 1'
#
loop_
_entity.id
_entity.type
_entity.pdbx_description
1 polymer ?
#
loop_
_entity_poly.entity_id
_entity_poly.type
_entity_poly.pdbx_seq_one_letter_code
_entity_poly.pdbx_strand_id
1 'polypeptide(L)'
;MNKRQLTDQPIILLYADLDAQRVQQQVMPLLAKRLGDDFSALRLQVFNPEQPVCFNPGSRLVCYLSDEQLRDVVLQIQQQPLTLALLPHPEMKHARYGFGIAGKMDDALADALNTVQIAADLLLCNDVPVFNSVVIGDALTLTPGEALAEPLAQRIKRFARLVSGIGEVTFNAFKMTTHKEKIIDTAALGIVVVEHGRSSVLSRRLVADSSVNDGMLHALVLAPRSVFEMLRFLFASLFLRHYWNNHHPSFVGHIKSRSLIITSPKVISYTHDGLIEKCTMLQLKVEPRVLQLAPGRHLALEDTEVESKEVVKTQALPAGKAKTELVTYALPWIHHAATDEFKELFMAMRESAKASPSYLTLMVLATLLAVFGLFANSTPVIIGAMILAPLMGPIISMALGTLRQDESLMLVSSRSIAVGTGLAMGCAMVATWFIPLTTINSEIAARISPTLLDLGVAVISGVAGAYAHARAEVAKSLAGVAIAVALVPPLAVAGIGLGWLDFTVFWGAFLLFLTNLVGIILAAVVTFMFLGYSPFHRAKRGLALTLTLAVILCIPLAIGFGHMVTEHQIVQQLDGFELDEVKLRDVSVRPGTPLRISLTLVSGSAVDDAIMDRVKQRIEQKLQQPVELEIGVKIIR
;
A
#
# COMPACT_ATOMS: atom_id res chain seq x y z
N MET A 1 29.26 5.37 41.78
CA MET A 1 28.87 6.77 41.55
C MET A 1 28.47 7.38 42.89
N ASN A 2 29.00 8.58 43.18
CA ASN A 2 28.98 9.25 44.48
C ASN A 2 27.58 9.41 45.08
N LYS A 3 27.44 9.03 46.36
CA LYS A 3 26.23 9.04 47.18
C LYS A 3 25.99 10.38 47.91
N ARG A 4 26.58 11.48 47.41
CA ARG A 4 26.53 12.81 48.05
C ARG A 4 26.13 13.86 47.01
N GLN A 5 24.83 14.14 46.86
CA GLN A 5 24.30 15.39 46.27
C GLN A 5 22.75 15.50 46.18
N LEU A 6 21.96 14.73 46.97
CA LEU A 6 20.51 14.98 47.10
C LEU A 6 20.19 16.06 48.17
N THR A 7 21.21 16.61 48.83
CA THR A 7 21.14 17.24 50.16
C THR A 7 20.62 18.68 50.23
N ASP A 8 20.22 19.35 49.14
CA ASP A 8 19.81 20.78 49.22
C ASP A 8 18.33 21.05 48.88
N GLN A 9 17.54 20.06 48.45
CA GLN A 9 16.11 20.26 48.11
C GLN A 9 15.18 19.50 49.06
N PRO A 10 14.27 20.17 49.80
CA PRO A 10 13.30 19.48 50.64
C PRO A 10 12.34 18.67 49.77
N ILE A 11 12.19 17.38 50.09
CA ILE A 11 11.34 16.44 49.35
C ILE A 11 9.98 16.36 50.02
N ILE A 12 8.92 16.57 49.24
CA ILE A 12 7.52 16.49 49.68
C ILE A 12 6.84 15.38 48.88
N LEU A 13 6.30 14.38 49.57
CA LEU A 13 5.45 13.36 48.94
C LEU A 13 3.98 13.80 49.04
N LEU A 14 3.38 14.08 47.90
CA LEU A 14 1.97 14.46 47.76
C LEU A 14 1.16 13.25 47.27
N TYR A 15 0.12 12.91 48.02
CA TYR A 15 -0.77 11.78 47.70
C TYR A 15 -2.21 12.07 48.14
N ALA A 16 -3.19 11.39 47.55
CA ALA A 16 -4.58 11.52 47.95
C ALA A 16 -4.87 10.74 49.24
N ASP A 17 -5.77 11.22 50.08
CA ASP A 17 -6.12 10.58 51.36
C ASP A 17 -6.58 9.11 51.17
N LEU A 18 -7.34 8.86 50.10
CA LEU A 18 -7.80 7.53 49.71
C LEU A 18 -6.65 6.55 49.40
N ASP A 19 -5.47 7.06 49.03
CA ASP A 19 -4.29 6.26 48.72
C ASP A 19 -3.33 6.10 49.90
N ALA A 20 -3.63 6.67 51.08
CA ALA A 20 -2.74 6.66 52.24
C ALA A 20 -2.24 5.26 52.61
N GLN A 21 -3.12 4.26 52.63
CA GLN A 21 -2.72 2.88 52.91
C GLN A 21 -1.76 2.31 51.86
N ARG A 22 -2.03 2.59 50.57
CA ARG A 22 -1.20 2.09 49.47
C ARG A 22 0.17 2.75 49.48
N VAL A 23 0.24 4.05 49.76
CA VAL A 23 1.49 4.80 49.92
C VAL A 23 2.33 4.21 51.06
N GLN A 24 1.73 3.96 52.23
CA GLN A 24 2.42 3.38 53.38
C GLN A 24 2.98 1.98 53.10
N GLN A 25 2.25 1.15 52.35
CA GLN A 25 2.64 -0.23 52.08
C GLN A 25 3.61 -0.38 50.91
N GLN A 26 3.48 0.45 49.86
CA GLN A 26 4.17 0.22 48.58
C GLN A 26 5.22 1.29 48.26
N VAL A 27 4.98 2.55 48.62
CA VAL A 27 5.84 3.68 48.24
C VAL A 27 6.85 3.99 49.34
N MET A 28 6.40 4.06 50.59
CA MET A 28 7.23 4.40 51.75
C MET A 28 8.43 3.46 51.98
N PRO A 29 8.30 2.12 51.88
CA PRO A 29 9.45 1.22 52.05
C PRO A 29 10.53 1.41 50.98
N LEU A 30 10.11 1.73 49.75
CA LEU A 30 11.04 1.98 48.63
C LEU A 30 11.73 3.34 48.78
N LEU A 31 10.99 4.37 49.23
CA LEU A 31 11.56 5.68 49.54
C LEU A 31 12.57 5.60 50.68
N ALA A 32 12.25 4.89 51.78
CA ALA A 32 13.18 4.69 52.91
C ALA A 32 14.48 4.03 52.45
N LYS A 33 14.37 3.00 51.60
CA LYS A 33 15.53 2.30 51.03
C LYS A 33 16.40 3.20 50.15
N ARG A 34 15.81 4.13 49.39
CA ARG A 34 16.51 5.00 48.44
C ARG A 34 17.09 6.26 49.07
N LEU A 35 16.36 6.90 49.98
CA LEU A 35 16.77 8.13 50.66
C LEU A 35 17.76 7.86 51.80
N GLY A 36 17.71 6.68 52.45
CA GLY A 36 18.61 6.36 53.55
C GLY A 36 18.50 7.38 54.68
N ASP A 37 19.60 8.08 54.98
CA ASP A 37 19.67 9.08 56.05
C ASP A 37 18.79 10.32 55.76
N ASP A 38 18.53 10.64 54.48
CA ASP A 38 17.69 11.77 54.08
C ASP A 38 16.19 11.49 54.27
N PHE A 39 15.81 10.25 54.61
CA PHE A 39 14.41 9.87 54.77
C PHE A 39 13.69 10.63 55.90
N SER A 40 14.42 11.03 56.96
CA SER A 40 13.84 11.83 58.05
C SER A 40 13.45 13.25 57.64
N ALA A 41 13.99 13.74 56.51
CA ALA A 41 13.65 15.06 55.97
C ALA A 41 12.44 15.04 55.01
N LEU A 42 11.93 13.84 54.66
CA LEU A 42 10.76 13.68 53.81
C LEU A 42 9.51 14.23 54.50
N ARG A 43 8.80 15.15 53.84
CA ARG A 43 7.50 15.64 54.32
C ARG A 43 6.36 14.94 53.59
N LEU A 44 5.38 14.47 54.34
CA LEU A 44 4.14 13.91 53.79
C LEU A 44 3.08 15.01 53.72
N GLN A 45 2.39 15.10 52.59
CA GLN A 45 1.29 16.02 52.41
C GLN A 45 0.13 15.32 51.71
N VAL A 46 -1.07 15.50 52.26
CA VAL A 46 -2.30 14.97 51.68
C VAL A 46 -2.86 16.01 50.70
N PHE A 47 -3.18 15.57 49.49
CA PHE A 47 -3.79 16.41 48.47
C PHE A 47 -5.23 16.77 48.86
N ASN A 48 -5.55 18.06 48.80
CA ASN A 48 -6.90 18.59 48.99
C ASN A 48 -7.21 19.57 47.85
N PRO A 49 -8.24 19.31 47.01
CA PRO A 49 -8.58 20.19 45.90
C PRO A 49 -9.09 21.58 46.34
N GLU A 50 -9.65 21.71 47.55
CA GLU A 50 -10.22 22.97 48.05
C GLU A 50 -9.19 23.90 48.71
N GLN A 51 -7.99 23.39 49.02
CA GLN A 51 -6.95 24.15 49.71
C GLN A 51 -5.69 24.23 48.85
N PRO A 52 -5.24 25.44 48.45
CA PRO A 52 -4.03 25.57 47.66
C PRO A 52 -2.83 25.02 48.44
N VAL A 53 -2.06 24.18 47.76
CA VAL A 53 -0.92 23.51 48.40
C VAL A 53 0.25 24.49 48.46
N CYS A 54 0.61 24.95 49.67
CA CYS A 54 1.77 25.83 49.86
C CYS A 54 3.08 25.03 49.82
N PHE A 55 3.93 25.30 48.84
CA PHE A 55 5.25 24.66 48.71
C PHE A 55 6.38 25.64 49.04
N ASN A 56 7.45 25.13 49.63
CA ASN A 56 8.67 25.91 49.80
C ASN A 56 9.38 26.04 48.44
N PRO A 57 9.83 27.25 48.04
CA PRO A 57 10.68 27.42 46.86
C PRO A 57 11.89 26.49 46.89
N GLY A 58 12.20 25.86 45.75
CA GLY A 58 13.28 24.88 45.60
C GLY A 58 12.96 23.47 46.09
N SER A 59 11.73 23.22 46.57
CA SER A 59 11.29 21.87 46.97
C SER A 59 11.09 20.95 45.77
N ARG A 60 11.24 19.65 46.03
CA ARG A 60 10.90 18.59 45.08
C ARG A 60 9.59 17.94 45.48
N LEU A 61 8.59 18.10 44.64
CA LEU A 61 7.25 17.59 44.83
C LEU A 61 7.11 16.24 44.12
N VAL A 62 7.14 15.16 44.90
CA VAL A 62 6.93 13.80 44.42
C VAL A 62 5.43 13.49 44.52
N CYS A 63 4.74 13.35 43.39
CA CYS A 63 3.30 13.12 43.34
C CYS A 63 2.96 11.64 43.08
N TYR A 64 2.07 11.10 43.91
CA TYR A 64 1.38 9.83 43.69
C TYR A 64 -0.14 10.12 43.64
N LEU A 65 -0.62 10.52 42.46
CA LEU A 65 -1.97 11.06 42.24
C LEU A 65 -2.60 10.49 40.96
N SER A 66 -3.93 10.51 40.84
CA SER A 66 -4.63 10.18 39.58
C SER A 66 -4.40 11.26 38.51
N ASP A 67 -4.72 10.97 37.23
CA ASP A 67 -4.66 11.99 36.17
C ASP A 67 -5.57 13.20 36.49
N GLU A 68 -6.72 12.99 37.14
CA GLU A 68 -7.65 14.05 37.52
C GLU A 68 -7.04 15.00 38.56
N GLN A 69 -6.58 14.44 39.68
CA GLN A 69 -5.95 15.21 40.77
C GLN A 69 -4.69 15.93 40.31
N LEU A 70 -3.92 15.32 39.41
CA LEU A 70 -2.71 15.94 38.87
C LEU A 70 -3.01 17.20 38.07
N ARG A 71 -4.16 17.30 37.37
CA ARG A 71 -4.53 18.52 36.63
C ARG A 71 -4.65 19.72 37.56
N ASP A 72 -5.30 19.52 38.70
CA ASP A 72 -5.48 20.58 39.70
C ASP A 72 -4.13 21.02 40.27
N VAL A 73 -3.26 20.06 40.62
CA VAL A 73 -1.92 20.34 41.14
C VAL A 73 -1.08 21.11 40.13
N VAL A 74 -1.06 20.66 38.87
CA VAL A 74 -0.26 21.28 37.80
C VAL A 74 -0.62 22.75 37.60
N LEU A 75 -1.91 23.09 37.64
CA LEU A 75 -2.37 24.48 37.54
C LEU A 75 -1.97 25.34 38.74
N GLN A 76 -1.85 24.75 39.94
CA GLN A 76 -1.42 25.47 41.14
C GLN A 76 0.09 25.73 41.15
N ILE A 77 0.88 24.78 40.64
CA ILE A 77 2.35 24.82 40.70
C ILE A 77 3.01 25.39 39.45
N GLN A 78 2.27 25.58 38.35
CA GLN A 78 2.84 26.18 37.14
C GLN A 78 3.49 27.52 37.51
N GLN A 79 4.71 27.75 37.00
CA GLN A 79 5.54 28.93 37.27
C GLN A 79 6.10 29.05 38.71
N GLN A 80 5.84 28.09 39.60
CA GLN A 80 6.52 28.04 40.90
C GLN A 80 7.94 27.45 40.75
N PRO A 81 8.94 27.93 41.52
CA PRO A 81 10.30 27.41 41.47
C PRO A 81 10.42 26.08 42.24
N LEU A 82 9.67 25.05 41.84
CA LEU A 82 9.67 23.72 42.45
C LEU A 82 9.81 22.64 41.39
N THR A 83 10.41 21.50 41.75
CA THR A 83 10.58 20.37 40.82
C THR A 83 9.44 19.37 40.99
N LEU A 84 8.59 19.21 39.96
CA LEU A 84 7.56 18.19 39.89
C LEU A 84 8.17 16.85 39.51
N ALA A 85 7.94 15.83 40.32
CA ALA A 85 8.34 14.45 40.07
C ALA A 85 7.11 13.54 40.20
N LEU A 86 6.92 12.62 39.25
CA LEU A 86 5.68 11.85 39.16
C LEU A 86 5.93 10.36 39.36
N LEU A 87 5.07 9.72 40.16
CA LEU A 87 5.06 8.28 40.39
C LEU A 87 3.88 7.60 39.69
N PRO A 88 4.01 6.34 39.23
CA PRO A 88 2.98 5.65 38.48
C PRO A 88 1.80 5.28 39.40
N HIS A 89 0.70 6.01 39.27
CA HIS A 89 -0.58 5.70 39.90
C HIS A 89 -1.45 4.82 38.97
N PRO A 90 -2.26 3.86 39.49
CA PRO A 90 -3.13 3.02 38.66
C PRO A 90 -4.11 3.80 37.76
N GLU A 91 -4.54 4.97 38.22
CA GLU A 91 -5.43 5.89 37.50
C GLU A 91 -4.69 7.05 36.82
N MET A 92 -3.34 7.01 36.78
CA MET A 92 -2.51 7.94 36.01
C MET A 92 -2.05 7.25 34.72
N LYS A 93 -2.95 7.14 33.76
CA LYS A 93 -2.63 6.53 32.46
C LYS A 93 -2.01 7.55 31.51
N HIS A 94 -2.54 8.76 31.46
CA HIS A 94 -2.21 9.79 30.47
C HIS A 94 -0.89 10.47 30.81
N ALA A 95 -0.73 10.99 32.02
CA ALA A 95 0.51 11.62 32.47
C ALA A 95 1.69 10.64 32.47
N ARG A 96 1.45 9.35 32.71
CA ARG A 96 2.50 8.32 32.58
C ARG A 96 3.08 8.24 31.17
N TYR A 97 2.24 8.33 30.14
CA TYR A 97 2.72 8.30 28.76
C TYR A 97 3.26 9.66 28.28
N GLY A 98 2.60 10.76 28.65
CA GLY A 98 3.05 12.12 28.35
C GLY A 98 4.44 12.39 28.91
N PHE A 99 4.59 12.24 30.22
CA PHE A 99 5.84 12.53 30.93
C PHE A 99 6.84 11.35 30.96
N GLY A 100 6.54 10.25 30.24
CA GLY A 100 7.48 9.14 30.05
C GLY A 100 7.83 8.38 31.34
N ILE A 101 6.90 8.29 32.28
CA ILE A 101 7.09 7.67 33.59
C ILE A 101 7.15 6.13 33.44
N ALA A 102 8.08 5.49 34.14
CA ALA A 102 8.20 4.04 34.16
C ALA A 102 6.96 3.39 34.80
N GLY A 103 6.52 2.24 34.25
CA GLY A 103 5.39 1.49 34.83
C GLY A 103 5.72 0.76 36.13
N LYS A 104 7.00 0.50 36.42
CA LYS A 104 7.45 -0.11 37.67
C LYS A 104 7.75 0.98 38.69
N MET A 105 7.22 0.84 39.90
CA MET A 105 7.36 1.84 40.97
C MET A 105 8.83 2.15 41.31
N ASP A 106 9.67 1.13 41.44
CA ASP A 106 11.08 1.31 41.81
C ASP A 106 11.88 2.07 40.74
N ASP A 107 11.57 1.83 39.47
CA ASP A 107 12.14 2.54 38.34
C ASP A 107 11.72 4.01 38.33
N ALA A 108 10.41 4.28 38.51
CA ALA A 108 9.90 5.63 38.55
C ALA A 108 10.44 6.43 39.75
N LEU A 109 10.61 5.80 40.92
CA LEU A 109 11.25 6.41 42.08
C LEU A 109 12.72 6.78 41.81
N ALA A 110 13.44 5.97 41.04
CA ALA A 110 14.80 6.30 40.63
C ALA A 110 14.83 7.58 39.79
N ASP A 111 13.90 7.69 38.84
CA ASP A 111 13.79 8.84 37.95
C ASP A 111 13.32 10.09 38.73
N ALA A 112 12.31 9.94 39.59
CA ALA A 112 11.74 10.99 40.43
C ALA A 112 12.73 11.60 41.43
N LEU A 113 13.73 10.85 41.89
CA LEU A 113 14.76 11.30 42.82
C LEU A 113 16.07 11.72 42.13
N ASN A 114 16.14 11.67 40.81
CA ASN A 114 17.34 12.04 40.06
C ASN A 114 17.57 13.56 40.08
N THR A 115 18.83 14.02 40.10
CA THR A 115 19.15 15.46 40.14
C THR A 115 18.81 16.22 38.85
N VAL A 116 18.59 15.51 37.74
CA VAL A 116 18.21 16.10 36.44
C VAL A 116 16.84 16.76 36.54
N GLN A 117 16.75 18.01 36.08
CA GLN A 117 15.51 18.77 35.95
C GLN A 117 15.42 19.35 34.56
N ILE A 118 14.23 19.38 34.00
CA ILE A 118 13.97 20.01 32.70
C ILE A 118 12.81 20.99 32.83
N ALA A 119 12.87 22.07 32.05
CA ALA A 119 11.73 22.95 31.87
C ALA A 119 10.83 22.38 30.77
N ALA A 120 9.66 21.89 31.15
CA ALA A 120 8.66 21.31 30.27
C ALA A 120 7.55 22.32 29.96
N ASP A 121 7.01 22.22 28.76
CA ASP A 121 5.86 22.98 28.33
C ASP A 121 4.56 22.38 28.88
N LEU A 122 3.50 23.16 28.88
CA LEU A 122 2.17 22.72 29.28
C LEU A 122 1.16 23.02 28.18
N LEU A 123 0.58 21.97 27.61
CA LEU A 123 -0.54 22.10 26.69
C LEU A 123 -1.83 22.25 27.48
N LEU A 124 -2.61 23.28 27.15
CA LEU A 124 -3.91 23.58 27.74
C LEU A 124 -4.98 23.50 26.66
N CYS A 125 -6.09 22.85 26.99
CA CYS A 125 -7.30 22.77 26.19
C CYS A 125 -8.45 23.40 26.97
N ASN A 126 -8.95 24.56 26.52
CA ASN A 126 -9.92 25.36 27.26
C ASN A 126 -9.50 25.58 28.73
N ASP A 127 -8.23 25.94 28.93
CA ASP A 127 -7.58 26.15 30.24
C ASP A 127 -7.41 24.89 31.12
N VAL A 128 -7.71 23.69 30.59
CA VAL A 128 -7.48 22.41 31.28
C VAL A 128 -6.16 21.76 30.79
N PRO A 129 -5.27 21.30 31.69
CA PRO A 129 -4.02 20.60 31.35
C PRO A 129 -4.21 19.32 30.55
N VAL A 130 -3.49 19.21 29.44
CA VAL A 130 -3.41 18.04 28.55
C VAL A 130 -2.11 17.29 28.75
N PHE A 131 -2.19 16.04 29.18
CA PHE A 131 -1.01 15.22 29.42
C PHE A 131 -0.67 14.28 28.27
N ASN A 132 -1.67 13.82 27.51
CA ASN A 132 -1.42 12.88 26.41
C ASN A 132 -1.89 13.45 25.08
N SER A 133 -3.20 13.67 24.92
CA SER A 133 -3.74 14.14 23.65
C SER A 133 -5.15 14.68 23.77
N VAL A 134 -5.48 15.60 22.87
CA VAL A 134 -6.85 15.98 22.54
C VAL A 134 -7.23 15.32 21.22
N VAL A 135 -8.34 14.58 21.20
CA VAL A 135 -8.86 13.91 20.00
C VAL A 135 -10.25 14.45 19.68
N ILE A 136 -10.43 15.02 18.49
CA ILE A 136 -11.67 15.64 18.03
C ILE A 136 -12.27 14.77 16.93
N GLY A 137 -13.58 14.53 16.98
CA GLY A 137 -14.30 13.68 16.02
C GLY A 137 -14.48 12.25 16.52
N ASP A 138 -14.82 11.34 15.60
CA ASP A 138 -15.20 9.98 15.98
C ASP A 138 -13.97 9.15 16.36
N ALA A 139 -13.84 8.91 17.67
CA ALA A 139 -12.65 8.38 18.33
C ALA A 139 -12.24 6.97 17.88
N LEU A 140 -13.11 6.25 17.17
CA LEU A 140 -12.91 4.87 16.73
C LEU A 140 -11.66 4.68 15.85
N THR A 141 -11.30 5.66 15.03
CA THR A 141 -10.14 5.57 14.11
C THR A 141 -8.82 6.03 14.71
N LEU A 142 -8.86 6.71 15.86
CA LEU A 142 -7.75 7.52 16.37
C LEU A 142 -7.39 7.29 17.84
N THR A 143 -8.23 6.58 18.59
CA THR A 143 -7.90 6.23 19.97
C THR A 143 -6.63 5.40 19.98
N PRO A 144 -5.56 5.87 20.66
CA PRO A 144 -4.34 5.11 20.82
C PRO A 144 -4.72 3.72 21.34
N GLY A 145 -4.35 2.66 20.60
CA GLY A 145 -4.35 1.32 21.17
C GLY A 145 -3.51 1.37 22.43
N GLU A 146 -4.12 1.01 23.56
CA GLU A 146 -3.40 0.77 24.79
C GLU A 146 -2.26 -0.20 24.47
N ALA A 147 -1.10 0.08 25.05
CA ALA A 147 0.04 -0.81 25.14
C ALA A 147 0.82 -1.09 23.83
N LEU A 148 2.13 -0.87 24.00
CA LEU A 148 3.23 -1.57 23.31
C LEU A 148 3.12 -3.12 23.34
N ALA A 149 2.00 -3.72 23.77
CA ALA A 149 1.79 -5.14 24.00
C ALA A 149 0.39 -5.68 23.61
N GLU A 150 -0.40 -5.02 22.75
CA GLU A 150 -1.64 -5.63 22.24
C GLU A 150 -1.38 -6.86 21.33
N PRO A 151 -2.01 -8.04 21.58
CA PRO A 151 -1.91 -9.21 20.72
C PRO A 151 -2.48 -8.96 19.31
N LEU A 152 -1.85 -9.57 18.29
CA LEU A 152 -2.23 -9.42 16.87
C LEU A 152 -3.73 -9.69 16.62
N ALA A 153 -4.32 -10.67 17.31
CA ALA A 153 -5.73 -11.04 17.16
C ALA A 153 -6.70 -9.90 17.54
N GLN A 154 -6.39 -9.13 18.59
CA GLN A 154 -7.22 -8.01 19.01
C GLN A 154 -7.09 -6.83 18.03
N ARG A 155 -5.90 -6.61 17.47
CA ARG A 155 -5.68 -5.62 16.40
C ARG A 155 -6.49 -5.95 15.14
N ILE A 156 -6.51 -7.22 14.73
CA ILE A 156 -7.32 -7.68 13.58
C ILE A 156 -8.81 -7.53 13.87
N LYS A 157 -9.28 -7.87 15.08
CA LYS A 157 -10.69 -7.70 15.47
C LYS A 157 -11.11 -6.22 15.51
N ARG A 158 -10.21 -5.32 15.92
CA ARG A 158 -10.43 -3.87 15.88
C ARG A 158 -10.45 -3.37 14.45
N PHE A 159 -9.51 -3.80 13.61
CA PHE A 159 -9.49 -3.51 12.17
C PHE A 159 -10.79 -3.94 11.50
N ALA A 160 -11.26 -5.18 11.72
CA ALA A 160 -12.51 -5.68 11.14
C ALA A 160 -13.72 -4.83 11.54
N ARG A 161 -13.80 -4.38 12.80
CA ARG A 161 -14.84 -3.46 13.26
C ARG A 161 -14.76 -2.07 12.61
N LEU A 162 -13.55 -1.57 12.36
CA LEU A 162 -13.35 -0.29 11.67
C LEU A 162 -13.72 -0.38 10.19
N VAL A 163 -13.43 -1.51 9.54
CA VAL A 163 -13.84 -1.76 8.16
C VAL A 163 -15.36 -1.90 8.04
N SER A 164 -16.04 -2.53 9.00
CA SER A 164 -17.49 -2.69 8.94
C SER A 164 -18.28 -1.39 9.09
N GLY A 165 -17.74 -0.38 9.79
CA GLY A 165 -18.39 0.93 9.97
C GLY A 165 -17.99 2.00 8.96
N ILE A 166 -17.13 1.68 7.99
CA ILE A 166 -16.42 2.67 7.16
C ILE A 166 -17.34 3.49 6.24
N GLY A 167 -18.47 2.90 5.84
CA GLY A 167 -19.44 3.52 4.94
C GLY A 167 -20.33 4.58 5.61
N GLU A 168 -20.38 4.60 6.94
CA GLU A 168 -21.19 5.55 7.73
C GLU A 168 -20.37 6.73 8.26
N VAL A 169 -19.06 6.73 7.98
CA VAL A 169 -18.13 7.75 8.45
C VAL A 169 -18.37 9.06 7.71
N THR A 170 -18.85 10.07 8.44
CA THR A 170 -19.08 11.43 7.92
C THR A 170 -17.98 12.39 8.35
N PHE A 171 -17.63 13.35 7.49
CA PHE A 171 -16.64 14.37 7.81
C PHE A 171 -17.31 15.58 8.44
N ASN A 172 -16.61 16.21 9.37
CA ASN A 172 -17.01 17.48 9.92
C ASN A 172 -16.22 18.62 9.28
N ALA A 173 -16.90 19.75 9.06
CA ALA A 173 -16.24 20.97 8.65
C ALA A 173 -15.52 21.59 9.85
N PHE A 174 -14.27 21.97 9.64
CA PHE A 174 -13.44 22.65 10.65
C PHE A 174 -12.80 23.88 10.05
N LYS A 175 -12.82 24.96 10.83
CA LYS A 175 -12.02 26.15 10.59
C LYS A 175 -11.03 26.29 11.73
N MET A 176 -9.75 26.23 11.39
CA MET A 176 -8.64 26.24 12.33
C MET A 176 -7.82 27.52 12.14
N THR A 177 -7.52 28.22 13.23
CA THR A 177 -6.70 29.43 13.23
C THR A 177 -5.47 29.19 14.09
N THR A 178 -4.30 29.33 13.47
CA THR A 178 -2.99 29.20 14.14
C THR A 178 -2.58 30.48 14.87
N HIS A 179 -1.52 30.41 15.67
CA HIS A 179 -0.94 31.58 16.34
C HIS A 179 -0.60 32.73 15.39
N LYS A 180 -0.07 32.46 14.19
CA LYS A 180 0.20 33.49 13.16
C LYS A 180 -1.01 33.87 12.32
N GLU A 181 -2.22 33.65 12.84
CA GLU A 181 -3.51 33.96 12.19
C GLU A 181 -3.73 33.28 10.83
N LYS A 182 -2.93 32.25 10.50
CA LYS A 182 -3.19 31.46 9.29
C LYS A 182 -4.44 30.63 9.49
N ILE A 183 -5.40 30.82 8.59
CA ILE A 183 -6.70 30.14 8.58
C ILE A 183 -6.62 28.91 7.68
N ILE A 184 -7.02 27.76 8.21
CA ILE A 184 -7.19 26.50 7.48
C ILE A 184 -8.67 26.14 7.54
N ASP A 185 -9.33 26.11 6.39
CA ASP A 185 -10.73 25.76 6.25
C ASP A 185 -10.87 24.44 5.50
N THR A 186 -11.29 23.38 6.18
CA THR A 186 -11.22 22.01 5.65
C THR A 186 -12.32 21.11 6.19
N ALA A 187 -12.41 19.89 5.64
CA ALA A 187 -13.23 18.81 6.15
C ALA A 187 -12.28 17.74 6.70
N ALA A 188 -12.54 17.27 7.91
CA ALA A 188 -11.73 16.22 8.52
C ALA A 188 -12.62 15.15 9.15
N LEU A 189 -12.10 13.93 9.14
CA LEU A 189 -12.64 12.81 9.89
C LEU A 189 -12.38 13.00 11.39
N GLY A 190 -11.15 13.41 11.72
CA GLY A 190 -10.76 13.71 13.08
C GLY A 190 -9.46 14.48 13.14
N ILE A 191 -9.22 15.09 14.30
CA ILE A 191 -8.03 15.88 14.58
C ILE A 191 -7.42 15.35 15.87
N VAL A 192 -6.12 15.06 15.88
CA VAL A 192 -5.37 14.70 17.08
C VAL A 192 -4.38 15.81 17.38
N VAL A 193 -4.45 16.36 18.58
CA VAL A 193 -3.52 17.36 19.07
C VAL A 193 -2.71 16.77 20.21
N VAL A 194 -1.40 16.90 20.12
CA VAL A 194 -0.45 16.50 21.16
C VAL A 194 0.50 17.64 21.44
N GLU A 195 1.04 17.69 22.65
CA GLU A 195 2.16 18.57 22.99
C GLU A 195 3.40 18.11 22.20
N HIS A 196 3.79 16.84 22.36
CA HIS A 196 4.95 16.27 21.67
C HIS A 196 4.63 14.96 20.94
N GLY A 197 5.53 14.59 20.04
CA GLY A 197 5.43 13.43 19.18
C GLY A 197 5.48 12.10 19.93
N ARG A 198 5.90 12.04 21.19
CA ARG A 198 5.99 10.74 21.91
C ARG A 198 4.77 10.42 22.78
N SER A 199 3.86 11.38 22.99
CA SER A 199 2.69 11.25 23.86
C SER A 199 1.70 10.20 23.33
N SER A 200 1.46 10.19 22.01
CA SER A 200 0.53 9.27 21.35
C SER A 200 1.23 8.30 20.40
N VAL A 201 0.61 7.13 20.17
CA VAL A 201 1.10 6.11 19.23
C VAL A 201 1.15 6.65 17.80
N LEU A 202 0.19 7.51 17.43
CA LEU A 202 0.10 8.10 16.10
C LEU A 202 1.13 9.21 15.92
N SER A 203 1.26 10.10 16.91
CA SER A 203 2.26 11.16 16.86
C SER A 203 3.67 10.59 16.84
N ARG A 204 3.94 9.46 17.51
CA ARG A 204 5.27 8.83 17.50
C ARG A 204 5.73 8.35 16.13
N ARG A 205 4.78 8.13 15.22
CA ARG A 205 5.05 7.67 13.85
C ARG A 205 5.07 8.80 12.83
N LEU A 206 4.39 9.92 13.13
CA LEU A 206 4.15 11.00 12.16
C LEU A 206 4.83 12.32 12.53
N VAL A 207 5.29 12.45 13.77
CA VAL A 207 5.96 13.62 14.32
C VAL A 207 7.33 13.15 14.82
N ALA A 208 8.32 13.19 13.92
CA ALA A 208 9.69 12.76 14.21
C ALA A 208 10.48 13.79 15.04
N ASP A 209 10.19 15.09 14.84
CA ASP A 209 10.96 16.20 15.41
C ASP A 209 10.09 17.03 16.38
N SER A 210 9.99 16.57 17.62
CA SER A 210 9.25 17.26 18.70
C SER A 210 9.84 16.90 20.05
N SER A 211 10.11 17.91 20.86
CA SER A 211 10.57 17.80 22.24
C SER A 211 9.46 18.31 23.17
N VAL A 212 9.67 18.14 24.47
CA VAL A 212 8.73 18.55 25.54
C VAL A 212 8.91 20.05 25.90
N ASN A 213 9.79 20.74 25.17
CA ASN A 213 10.24 22.09 25.48
C ASN A 213 10.45 22.96 24.22
N ASP A 214 9.78 22.62 23.11
CA ASP A 214 9.87 23.34 21.83
C ASP A 214 8.86 24.49 21.67
N GLY A 215 7.99 24.67 22.66
CA GLY A 215 6.97 25.70 22.76
C GLY A 215 5.76 25.49 21.86
N MET A 216 5.58 24.32 21.24
CA MET A 216 4.59 24.12 20.20
C MET A 216 3.67 22.93 20.47
N LEU A 217 2.43 23.04 20.02
CA LEU A 217 1.54 21.90 19.86
C LEU A 217 1.64 21.36 18.44
N HIS A 218 1.36 20.07 18.30
CA HIS A 218 1.28 19.37 17.02
C HIS A 218 -0.14 18.87 16.80
N ALA A 219 -0.84 19.45 15.83
CA ALA A 219 -2.14 18.99 15.37
C ALA A 219 -2.02 18.19 14.06
N LEU A 220 -2.50 16.95 14.10
CA LEU A 220 -2.60 16.03 12.98
C LEU A 220 -4.06 15.97 12.53
N VAL A 221 -4.32 16.46 11.32
CA VAL A 221 -5.66 16.54 10.73
C VAL A 221 -5.81 15.37 9.75
N LEU A 222 -6.73 14.45 10.02
CA LEU A 222 -6.99 13.31 9.15
C LEU A 222 -8.15 13.59 8.22
N ALA A 223 -7.88 13.61 6.92
CA ALA A 223 -8.90 13.81 5.90
C ALA A 223 -8.72 12.88 4.68
N PRO A 224 -8.89 11.55 4.84
CA PRO A 224 -8.81 10.62 3.72
C PRO A 224 -9.86 10.98 2.66
N ARG A 225 -9.53 10.86 1.38
CA ARG A 225 -10.47 11.22 0.31
C ARG A 225 -11.20 10.01 -0.27
N SER A 226 -10.83 8.80 0.15
CA SER A 226 -11.52 7.57 -0.20
C SER A 226 -11.38 6.48 0.85
N VAL A 227 -12.32 5.52 0.83
CA VAL A 227 -12.27 4.32 1.67
C VAL A 227 -10.97 3.56 1.45
N PHE A 228 -10.51 3.45 0.19
CA PHE A 228 -9.28 2.75 -0.14
C PHE A 228 -8.03 3.42 0.47
N GLU A 229 -7.93 4.75 0.46
CA GLU A 229 -6.83 5.45 1.12
C GLU A 229 -6.80 5.17 2.63
N MET A 230 -7.98 5.15 3.26
CA MET A 230 -8.11 4.85 4.68
C MET A 230 -7.78 3.38 5.00
N LEU A 231 -8.28 2.43 4.19
CA LEU A 231 -7.95 1.02 4.34
C LEU A 231 -6.47 0.74 4.13
N ARG A 232 -5.85 1.34 3.10
CA ARG A 232 -4.41 1.25 2.87
C ARG A 232 -3.63 1.77 4.07
N PHE A 233 -4.05 2.90 4.65
CA PHE A 233 -3.44 3.44 5.85
C PHE A 233 -3.56 2.50 7.04
N LEU A 234 -4.76 2.01 7.32
CA LEU A 234 -5.02 1.07 8.42
C LEU A 234 -4.24 -0.23 8.24
N PHE A 235 -4.22 -0.79 7.02
CA PHE A 235 -3.50 -2.01 6.71
C PHE A 235 -1.99 -1.85 6.89
N ALA A 236 -1.40 -0.81 6.32
CA ALA A 236 0.02 -0.54 6.50
C ALA A 236 0.36 -0.19 7.97
N SER A 237 -0.56 0.41 8.73
CA SER A 237 -0.40 0.62 10.18
C SER A 237 -0.37 -0.70 10.97
N LEU A 238 -1.07 -1.73 10.49
CA LEU A 238 -1.16 -3.05 11.12
C LEU A 238 0.04 -3.95 10.81
N PHE A 239 0.48 -3.98 9.54
CA PHE A 239 1.45 -4.95 9.04
C PHE A 239 2.84 -4.36 8.74
N LEU A 240 2.94 -3.07 8.43
CA LEU A 240 4.14 -2.46 7.85
C LEU A 240 4.77 -1.42 8.78
N ARG A 241 5.34 -1.89 9.90
CA ARG A 241 5.85 -1.06 11.02
C ARG A 241 6.93 -0.03 10.61
N HIS A 242 7.68 -0.28 9.54
CA HIS A 242 8.75 0.60 9.01
C HIS A 242 8.33 1.46 7.81
N TYR A 243 7.17 1.21 7.18
CA TYR A 243 6.78 1.87 5.93
C TYR A 243 6.56 3.38 6.10
N TRP A 244 6.05 3.78 7.27
CA TRP A 244 5.69 5.17 7.58
C TRP A 244 6.86 6.05 8.04
N ASN A 245 8.04 5.47 8.34
CA ASN A 245 9.22 6.29 8.67
C ASN A 245 9.69 7.12 7.47
N ASN A 246 9.40 6.69 6.24
CA ASN A 246 9.87 7.35 5.00
C ASN A 246 8.73 7.86 4.10
N HIS A 247 7.46 7.59 4.41
CA HIS A 247 6.32 7.98 3.58
C HIS A 247 5.24 8.61 4.45
N HIS A 248 4.97 9.91 4.27
CA HIS A 248 3.82 10.56 4.93
C HIS A 248 2.52 10.19 4.17
N PRO A 249 1.43 9.85 4.86
CA PRO A 249 0.16 9.60 4.18
C PRO A 249 -0.33 10.89 3.52
N SER A 250 -0.70 10.81 2.25
CA SER A 250 -1.12 11.93 1.38
C SER A 250 -2.40 12.65 1.81
N PHE A 251 -3.01 12.25 2.93
CA PHE A 251 -4.27 12.77 3.45
C PHE A 251 -4.17 13.29 4.90
N VAL A 252 -2.95 13.33 5.45
CA VAL A 252 -2.69 13.88 6.79
C VAL A 252 -2.14 15.28 6.66
N GLY A 253 -2.84 16.24 7.25
CA GLY A 253 -2.32 17.58 7.48
C GLY A 253 -1.55 17.63 8.80
N HIS A 254 -0.45 18.38 8.83
CA HIS A 254 0.32 18.63 10.05
C HIS A 254 0.43 20.14 10.30
N ILE A 255 0.03 20.55 11.50
CA ILE A 255 0.10 21.93 11.98
C ILE A 255 0.94 21.91 13.27
N LYS A 256 2.06 22.64 13.27
CA LYS A 256 2.90 22.92 14.44
C LYS A 256 2.77 24.40 14.75
N SER A 257 2.20 24.79 15.90
CA SER A 257 1.97 26.20 16.30
C SER A 257 1.97 26.34 17.82
N ARG A 258 2.06 27.57 18.36
CA ARG A 258 1.97 27.82 19.83
C ARG A 258 0.53 27.77 20.33
N SER A 259 -0.42 28.12 19.47
CA SER A 259 -1.84 28.10 19.77
C SER A 259 -2.63 27.68 18.54
N LEU A 260 -3.79 27.06 18.79
CA LEU A 260 -4.69 26.61 17.75
C LEU A 260 -6.13 26.76 18.24
N ILE A 261 -6.90 27.53 17.49
CA ILE A 261 -8.35 27.66 17.70
C ILE A 261 -9.04 26.80 16.66
N ILE A 262 -9.87 25.86 17.10
CA ILE A 262 -10.62 24.95 16.22
C ILE A 262 -12.11 25.26 16.37
N THR A 263 -12.76 25.60 15.27
CA THR A 263 -14.20 25.90 15.24
C THR A 263 -14.92 24.98 14.28
N SER A 264 -16.12 24.55 14.64
CA SER A 264 -17.01 23.76 13.79
C SER A 264 -18.41 24.36 13.78
N PRO A 265 -19.14 24.35 12.64
CA PRO A 265 -20.51 24.83 12.58
C PRO A 265 -21.51 23.92 13.32
N LYS A 266 -21.13 22.68 13.64
CA LYS A 266 -21.93 21.72 14.41
C LYS A 266 -21.25 21.44 15.75
N VAL A 267 -22.03 20.99 16.73
CA VAL A 267 -21.48 20.49 17.99
C VAL A 267 -20.64 19.26 17.70
N ILE A 268 -19.36 19.32 18.08
CA ILE A 268 -18.40 18.25 17.93
C ILE A 268 -18.12 17.63 19.29
N SER A 269 -17.97 16.31 19.33
CA SER A 269 -17.39 15.62 20.48
C SER A 269 -15.88 15.65 20.40
N TYR A 270 -15.23 15.97 21.50
CA TYR A 270 -13.80 15.78 21.68
C TYR A 270 -13.53 15.00 22.95
N THR A 271 -12.35 14.41 23.00
CA THR A 271 -11.81 13.80 24.21
C THR A 271 -10.51 14.47 24.56
N HIS A 272 -10.39 14.90 25.80
CA HIS A 272 -9.12 15.33 26.37
C HIS A 272 -8.76 14.31 27.44
N ASP A 273 -7.66 13.56 27.21
CA ASP A 273 -7.20 12.51 28.12
C ASP A 273 -8.32 11.52 28.56
N GLY A 274 -9.18 11.15 27.61
CA GLY A 274 -10.28 10.18 27.80
C GLY A 274 -11.61 10.75 28.29
N LEU A 275 -11.66 12.00 28.76
CA LEU A 275 -12.91 12.66 29.15
C LEU A 275 -13.64 13.19 27.92
N ILE A 276 -14.88 12.73 27.71
CA ILE A 276 -15.69 13.12 26.54
C ILE A 276 -16.43 14.42 26.84
N GLU A 277 -16.15 15.44 26.04
CA GLU A 277 -16.82 16.74 26.09
C GLU A 277 -17.38 17.13 24.73
N LYS A 278 -18.24 18.15 24.71
CA LYS A 278 -18.88 18.66 23.50
C LYS A 278 -18.76 20.17 23.45
N CYS A 279 -18.28 20.69 22.32
CA CYS A 279 -18.20 22.13 22.08
C CYS A 279 -18.40 22.45 20.60
N THR A 280 -18.47 23.74 20.26
CA THR A 280 -18.41 24.25 18.88
C THR A 280 -17.07 24.96 18.60
N MET A 281 -16.37 25.36 19.67
CA MET A 281 -15.09 26.05 19.63
C MET A 281 -14.17 25.43 20.69
N LEU A 282 -12.95 25.13 20.30
CA LEU A 282 -11.91 24.59 21.15
C LEU A 282 -10.67 25.50 21.07
N GLN A 283 -10.15 25.92 22.20
CA GLN A 283 -8.96 26.74 22.30
C GLN A 283 -7.81 25.93 22.88
N LEU A 284 -6.75 25.76 22.09
CA LEU A 284 -5.53 25.08 22.49
C LEU A 284 -4.40 26.10 22.57
N LYS A 285 -3.66 26.08 23.67
CA LYS A 285 -2.48 26.94 23.88
C LYS A 285 -1.37 26.14 24.56
N VAL A 286 -0.13 26.40 24.17
CA VAL A 286 1.05 25.89 24.86
C VAL A 286 1.66 27.02 25.67
N GLU A 287 1.83 26.77 26.96
CA GLU A 287 2.58 27.65 27.85
C GLU A 287 4.01 27.09 27.97
N PRO A 288 5.02 27.79 27.43
CA PRO A 288 6.35 27.25 27.32
C PRO A 288 7.06 27.26 28.68
N ARG A 289 7.70 26.15 29.04
CA ARG A 289 8.64 26.02 30.17
C ARG A 289 8.07 26.42 31.53
N VAL A 290 6.76 26.20 31.73
CA VAL A 290 6.06 26.55 32.98
C VAL A 290 6.17 25.47 34.06
N LEU A 291 6.64 24.27 33.72
CA LEU A 291 6.83 23.15 34.67
C LEU A 291 8.29 22.77 34.76
N GLN A 292 8.88 22.81 35.96
CA GLN A 292 10.17 22.16 36.20
C GLN A 292 9.91 20.70 36.55
N LEU A 293 10.25 19.78 35.65
CA LEU A 293 9.92 18.37 35.75
C LEU A 293 11.19 17.54 35.99
N ALA A 294 11.11 16.56 36.89
CA ALA A 294 12.03 15.43 36.93
C ALA A 294 11.62 14.44 35.82
N PRO A 295 12.39 14.33 34.73
CA PRO A 295 11.93 13.61 33.55
C PRO A 295 11.87 12.10 33.80
N GLY A 296 10.78 11.46 33.37
CA GLY A 296 10.73 10.01 33.30
C GLY A 296 11.69 9.46 32.24
N ARG A 297 12.26 8.28 32.45
CA ARG A 297 13.25 7.67 31.54
C ARG A 297 12.78 7.46 30.09
N HIS A 298 11.48 7.48 29.83
CA HIS A 298 10.93 7.31 28.48
C HIS A 298 10.63 8.65 27.79
N LEU A 299 10.84 9.77 28.47
CA LEU A 299 10.67 11.11 27.91
C LEU A 299 11.80 11.41 26.91
N ALA A 300 11.48 12.05 25.79
CA ALA A 300 12.50 12.53 24.87
C ALA A 300 13.16 13.78 25.43
N LEU A 301 14.47 13.71 25.67
CA LEU A 301 15.26 14.83 26.16
C LEU A 301 16.16 15.30 25.03
N GLU A 302 15.64 16.19 24.18
CA GLU A 302 16.44 16.93 23.21
C GLU A 302 16.29 18.41 23.57
N ASP A 303 17.38 19.04 23.99
CA ASP A 303 17.41 20.48 24.25
C ASP A 303 17.36 21.23 22.91
N THR A 304 16.14 21.55 22.47
CA THR A 304 15.91 22.41 21.31
C THR A 304 16.00 23.89 21.68
N GLU A 305 16.66 24.68 20.82
CA GLU A 305 16.67 26.14 20.91
C GLU A 305 15.25 26.73 20.95
N VAL A 306 15.13 27.89 21.59
CA VAL A 306 13.91 28.52 22.14
C VAL A 306 12.80 28.84 21.12
N GLU A 307 13.04 28.74 19.82
CA GLU A 307 12.02 29.06 18.81
C GLU A 307 11.99 28.05 17.66
N SER A 308 11.21 26.98 17.86
CA SER A 308 10.81 26.16 16.73
C SER A 308 9.83 26.95 15.84
N LYS A 309 10.08 26.96 14.53
CA LYS A 309 9.28 27.73 13.57
C LYS A 309 7.89 27.10 13.43
N GLU A 310 6.85 27.94 13.30
CA GLU A 310 5.50 27.49 12.94
C GLU A 310 5.51 26.77 11.58
N VAL A 311 4.95 25.57 11.53
CA VAL A 311 4.88 24.73 10.32
C VAL A 311 3.43 24.38 10.03
N VAL A 312 2.96 24.70 8.83
CA VAL A 312 1.58 24.38 8.39
C VAL A 312 1.65 23.66 7.06
N LYS A 313 1.63 22.33 7.13
CA LYS A 313 1.64 21.38 6.00
C LYS A 313 0.23 20.82 5.79
N THR A 314 -0.59 21.55 5.04
CA THR A 314 -2.02 21.23 4.84
C THR A 314 -2.42 21.12 3.38
N GLN A 315 -1.45 21.02 2.45
CA GLN A 315 -1.71 20.94 1.00
C GLN A 315 -2.54 19.69 0.61
N ALA A 316 -2.38 18.61 1.39
CA ALA A 316 -3.12 17.37 1.24
C ALA A 316 -4.62 17.50 1.59
N LEU A 317 -4.97 18.43 2.48
CA LEU A 317 -6.30 18.53 3.04
C LEU A 317 -7.33 19.01 2.00
N PRO A 318 -8.57 18.51 2.05
CA PRO A 318 -9.62 18.92 1.13
C PRO A 318 -10.02 20.38 1.37
N ALA A 319 -10.17 21.13 0.29
CA ALA A 319 -10.59 22.54 0.29
C ALA A 319 -11.62 22.79 -0.83
N GLY A 320 -12.35 23.91 -0.74
CA GLY A 320 -13.34 24.30 -1.76
C GLY A 320 -14.42 23.23 -1.98
N LYS A 321 -14.61 22.81 -3.24
CA LYS A 321 -15.65 21.82 -3.61
C LYS A 321 -15.47 20.47 -2.93
N ALA A 322 -14.22 19.97 -2.83
CA ALA A 322 -13.93 18.68 -2.20
C ALA A 322 -14.29 18.65 -0.71
N LYS A 323 -14.11 19.79 -0.01
CA LYS A 323 -14.56 19.96 1.37
C LYS A 323 -16.08 19.80 1.46
N THR A 324 -16.82 20.51 0.62
CA THR A 324 -18.29 20.46 0.61
C THR A 324 -18.78 19.05 0.32
N GLU A 325 -18.19 18.36 -0.65
CA GLU A 325 -18.56 16.97 -0.98
C GLU A 325 -18.37 16.00 0.20
N LEU A 326 -17.23 16.07 0.89
CA LEU A 326 -16.94 15.17 2.03
C LEU A 326 -17.82 15.44 3.25
N VAL A 327 -18.28 16.68 3.44
CA VAL A 327 -19.20 17.03 4.53
C VAL A 327 -20.64 16.62 4.20
N THR A 328 -21.02 16.63 2.93
CA THR A 328 -22.39 16.31 2.49
C THR A 328 -22.60 14.81 2.25
N TYR A 329 -21.60 14.12 1.70
CA TYR A 329 -21.72 12.73 1.27
C TYR A 329 -20.74 11.82 2.01
N ALA A 330 -21.12 10.55 2.17
CA ALA A 330 -20.24 9.53 2.72
C ALA A 330 -18.99 9.34 1.84
N LEU A 331 -17.92 8.85 2.47
CA LEU A 331 -16.63 8.69 1.83
C LEU A 331 -16.74 7.77 0.59
N PRO A 332 -16.29 8.21 -0.61
CA PRO A 332 -16.37 7.38 -1.80
C PRO A 332 -15.40 6.20 -1.69
N TRP A 333 -15.76 5.06 -2.29
CA TRP A 333 -14.90 3.87 -2.30
C TRP A 333 -13.56 4.12 -3.00
N ILE A 334 -13.59 4.88 -4.10
CA ILE A 334 -12.44 5.24 -4.93
C ILE A 334 -12.43 6.77 -5.11
N HIS A 335 -11.27 7.39 -4.88
CA HIS A 335 -11.08 8.82 -5.12
C HIS A 335 -11.08 9.09 -6.63
N HIS A 336 -11.88 10.07 -7.08
CA HIS A 336 -11.80 10.53 -8.45
C HIS A 336 -10.57 11.44 -8.57
N ALA A 337 -9.65 11.12 -9.49
CA ALA A 337 -8.41 11.88 -9.67
C ALA A 337 -8.69 13.39 -9.85
N ALA A 338 -7.81 14.23 -9.30
CA ALA A 338 -7.93 15.68 -9.43
C ALA A 338 -7.98 16.08 -10.92
N THR A 339 -8.79 17.10 -11.24
CA THR A 339 -9.07 17.54 -12.62
C THR A 339 -7.81 17.81 -13.45
N ASP A 340 -6.70 18.18 -12.80
CA ASP A 340 -5.43 18.52 -13.44
C ASP A 340 -4.58 17.28 -13.80
N GLU A 341 -4.41 16.31 -12.88
CA GLU A 341 -3.75 15.01 -13.17
C GLU A 341 -4.49 14.26 -14.29
N PHE A 342 -5.82 14.38 -14.31
CA PHE A 342 -6.65 13.83 -15.36
C PHE A 342 -6.31 14.43 -16.73
N LYS A 343 -6.15 15.76 -16.81
CA LYS A 343 -5.90 16.48 -18.06
C LYS A 343 -4.55 16.11 -18.64
N GLU A 344 -3.51 16.02 -17.82
CA GLU A 344 -2.16 15.63 -18.26
C GLU A 344 -2.14 14.20 -18.83
N LEU A 345 -2.72 13.24 -18.11
CA LEU A 345 -2.83 11.87 -18.60
C LEU A 345 -3.59 11.81 -19.93
N PHE A 346 -4.72 12.50 -20.01
CA PHE A 346 -5.56 12.46 -21.20
C PHE A 346 -4.85 13.05 -22.43
N MET A 347 -4.10 14.15 -22.25
CA MET A 347 -3.29 14.74 -23.32
C MET A 347 -2.16 13.80 -23.75
N ALA A 348 -1.45 13.17 -22.80
CA ALA A 348 -0.41 12.19 -23.09
C ALA A 348 -0.95 10.96 -23.84
N MET A 349 -2.14 10.48 -23.47
CA MET A 349 -2.80 9.35 -24.16
C MET A 349 -3.26 9.72 -25.57
N ARG A 350 -3.76 10.93 -25.79
CA ARG A 350 -4.10 11.42 -27.13
C ARG A 350 -2.89 11.48 -28.06
N GLU A 351 -1.72 11.84 -27.53
CA GLU A 351 -0.50 11.82 -28.32
C GLU A 351 -0.01 10.40 -28.59
N SER A 352 -0.03 9.54 -27.55
CA SER A 352 0.35 8.13 -27.64
C SER A 352 -0.58 7.31 -28.55
N ALA A 353 -1.80 7.79 -28.81
CA ALA A 353 -2.78 7.12 -29.68
C ALA A 353 -2.43 7.20 -31.17
N LYS A 354 -1.58 8.14 -31.59
CA LYS A 354 -1.32 8.42 -33.01
C LYS A 354 -0.23 7.49 -33.57
N ALA A 355 -0.45 6.98 -34.77
CA ALA A 355 0.58 6.31 -35.57
C ALA A 355 1.59 7.33 -36.13
N SER A 356 2.45 7.85 -35.25
CA SER A 356 3.50 8.80 -35.60
C SER A 356 4.58 8.14 -36.49
N PRO A 357 5.41 8.92 -37.19
CA PRO A 357 6.55 8.37 -37.94
C PRO A 357 7.47 7.50 -37.08
N SER A 358 7.74 7.92 -35.83
CA SER A 358 8.53 7.13 -34.88
C SER A 358 7.85 5.81 -34.53
N TYR A 359 6.52 5.79 -34.36
CA TYR A 359 5.75 4.58 -34.14
C TYR A 359 5.92 3.60 -35.31
N LEU A 360 5.80 4.09 -36.56
CA LEU A 360 5.93 3.23 -37.75
C LEU A 360 7.34 2.66 -37.87
N THR A 361 8.38 3.50 -37.70
CA THR A 361 9.78 3.06 -37.78
C THR A 361 10.11 2.02 -36.70
N LEU A 362 9.74 2.28 -35.45
CA LEU A 362 9.96 1.33 -34.35
C LEU A 362 9.19 0.03 -34.57
N MET A 363 7.98 0.09 -35.14
CA MET A 363 7.21 -1.11 -35.45
C MET A 363 7.89 -2.00 -36.51
N VAL A 364 8.42 -1.40 -37.58
CA VAL A 364 9.18 -2.14 -38.61
C VAL A 364 10.43 -2.78 -37.99
N LEU A 365 11.23 -2.00 -37.27
CA LEU A 365 12.47 -2.49 -36.65
C LEU A 365 12.19 -3.61 -35.63
N ALA A 366 11.16 -3.45 -34.79
CA ALA A 366 10.77 -4.46 -33.81
C ALA A 366 10.31 -5.74 -34.50
N THR A 367 9.55 -5.62 -35.59
CA THR A 367 9.07 -6.79 -36.34
C THR A 367 10.22 -7.53 -37.02
N LEU A 368 11.14 -6.82 -37.68
CA LEU A 368 12.32 -7.44 -38.30
C LEU A 368 13.19 -8.15 -37.25
N LEU A 369 13.42 -7.50 -36.11
CA LEU A 369 14.16 -8.09 -34.99
C LEU A 369 13.45 -9.34 -34.45
N ALA A 370 12.11 -9.31 -34.35
CA ALA A 370 11.32 -10.47 -33.94
C ALA A 370 11.44 -11.61 -34.95
N VAL A 371 11.35 -11.34 -36.26
CA VAL A 371 11.50 -12.35 -37.32
C VAL A 371 12.89 -13.00 -37.25
N PHE A 372 13.96 -12.22 -37.12
CA PHE A 372 15.31 -12.77 -36.96
C PHE A 372 15.44 -13.58 -35.67
N GLY A 373 14.91 -13.09 -34.55
CA GLY A 373 14.91 -13.82 -33.27
C GLY A 373 14.12 -15.14 -33.34
N LEU A 374 12.98 -15.14 -34.03
CA LEU A 374 12.16 -16.33 -34.25
C LEU A 374 12.89 -17.34 -35.11
N PHE A 375 13.44 -16.96 -36.27
CA PHE A 375 14.19 -17.89 -37.13
C PHE A 375 15.49 -18.39 -36.48
N ALA A 376 16.16 -17.53 -35.70
CA ALA A 376 17.36 -17.90 -34.94
C ALA A 376 17.04 -18.69 -33.66
N ASN A 377 15.76 -18.92 -33.34
CA ASN A 377 15.30 -19.59 -32.12
C ASN A 377 15.92 -18.97 -30.83
N SER A 378 15.96 -17.63 -30.77
CA SER A 378 16.66 -16.85 -29.74
C SER A 378 15.71 -16.01 -28.89
N THR A 379 15.35 -16.53 -27.72
CA THR A 379 14.47 -15.85 -26.76
C THR A 379 14.95 -14.45 -26.38
N PRO A 380 16.25 -14.17 -26.11
CA PRO A 380 16.70 -12.81 -25.76
C PRO A 380 16.46 -11.78 -26.85
N VAL A 381 16.63 -12.17 -28.13
CA VAL A 381 16.39 -11.28 -29.28
C VAL A 381 14.89 -11.00 -29.43
N ILE A 382 14.06 -12.02 -29.23
CA ILE A 382 12.60 -11.90 -29.24
C ILE A 382 12.14 -10.94 -28.13
N ILE A 383 12.72 -11.03 -26.93
CA ILE A 383 12.44 -10.10 -25.83
C ILE A 383 12.88 -8.67 -26.21
N GLY A 384 14.06 -8.51 -26.81
CA GLY A 384 14.53 -7.22 -27.31
C GLY A 384 13.56 -6.57 -28.31
N ALA A 385 12.97 -7.37 -29.20
CA ALA A 385 11.93 -6.90 -30.11
C ALA A 385 10.66 -6.43 -29.40
N MET A 386 10.23 -7.11 -28.33
CA MET A 386 9.08 -6.68 -27.51
C MET A 386 9.32 -5.33 -26.83
N ILE A 387 10.56 -5.04 -26.42
CA ILE A 387 10.93 -3.77 -25.76
C ILE A 387 10.85 -2.60 -26.73
N LEU A 388 11.28 -2.82 -27.98
CA LEU A 388 11.31 -1.78 -29.00
C LEU A 388 9.90 -1.40 -29.49
N ALA A 389 8.94 -2.32 -29.34
CA ALA A 389 7.62 -2.21 -29.93
C ALA A 389 6.76 -1.08 -29.32
N PRO A 390 6.24 -0.16 -30.14
CA PRO A 390 5.49 1.00 -29.63
C PRO A 390 3.98 0.76 -29.47
N LEU A 391 3.51 -0.49 -29.59
CA LEU A 391 2.08 -0.87 -29.59
C LEU A 391 1.34 -0.54 -28.29
N MET A 392 2.06 -0.45 -27.17
CA MET A 392 1.48 -0.25 -25.85
C MET A 392 0.72 1.09 -25.73
N GLY A 393 1.27 2.16 -26.30
CA GLY A 393 0.67 3.49 -26.25
C GLY A 393 -0.76 3.51 -26.80
N PRO A 394 -0.97 3.15 -28.09
CA PRO A 394 -2.30 3.07 -28.68
C PRO A 394 -3.26 2.12 -27.95
N ILE A 395 -2.76 1.01 -27.39
CA ILE A 395 -3.60 0.04 -26.66
C ILE A 395 -4.14 0.63 -25.34
N ILE A 396 -3.30 1.32 -24.57
CA ILE A 396 -3.76 1.99 -23.35
C ILE A 396 -4.66 3.18 -23.67
N SER A 397 -4.36 3.93 -24.73
CA SER A 397 -5.23 5.00 -25.20
C SER A 397 -6.61 4.49 -25.63
N MET A 398 -6.67 3.32 -26.28
CA MET A 398 -7.92 2.62 -26.58
C MET A 398 -8.70 2.27 -25.30
N ALA A 399 -8.02 1.72 -24.30
CA ALA A 399 -8.64 1.38 -23.02
C ALA A 399 -9.21 2.63 -22.32
N LEU A 400 -8.46 3.73 -22.28
CA LEU A 400 -8.94 4.99 -21.71
C LEU A 400 -10.12 5.57 -22.50
N GLY A 401 -10.04 5.55 -23.84
CA GLY A 401 -11.14 5.97 -24.73
C GLY A 401 -12.40 5.14 -24.51
N THR A 402 -12.25 3.82 -24.38
CA THR A 402 -13.35 2.89 -24.09
C THR A 402 -13.98 3.15 -22.72
N LEU A 403 -13.16 3.39 -21.69
CA LEU A 403 -13.63 3.70 -20.34
C LEU A 403 -14.44 5.03 -20.31
N ARG A 404 -14.05 6.00 -21.12
CA ARG A 404 -14.70 7.33 -21.19
C ARG A 404 -15.75 7.48 -22.28
N GLN A 405 -15.93 6.47 -23.13
CA GLN A 405 -16.75 6.57 -24.34
C GLN A 405 -16.33 7.74 -25.24
N ASP A 406 -15.03 7.99 -25.35
CA ASP A 406 -14.49 8.97 -26.30
C ASP A 406 -14.28 8.30 -27.65
N GLU A 407 -15.26 8.44 -28.53
CA GLU A 407 -15.24 7.86 -29.88
C GLU A 407 -14.03 8.33 -30.71
N SER A 408 -13.59 9.58 -30.52
CA SER A 408 -12.44 10.12 -31.25
C SER A 408 -11.15 9.41 -30.86
N LEU A 409 -10.95 9.21 -29.55
CA LEU A 409 -9.77 8.53 -29.03
C LEU A 409 -9.79 7.04 -29.37
N MET A 410 -10.96 6.40 -29.28
CA MET A 410 -11.14 5.01 -29.70
C MET A 410 -10.82 4.82 -31.19
N LEU A 411 -11.33 5.69 -32.07
CA LEU A 411 -11.11 5.57 -33.51
C LEU A 411 -9.63 5.80 -33.90
N VAL A 412 -8.98 6.80 -33.30
CA VAL A 412 -7.55 7.06 -33.57
C VAL A 412 -6.70 5.90 -33.07
N SER A 413 -6.98 5.39 -31.87
CA SER A 413 -6.25 4.27 -31.29
C SER A 413 -6.46 2.98 -32.09
N SER A 414 -7.70 2.69 -32.53
CA SER A 414 -8.02 1.49 -33.31
C SER A 414 -7.31 1.51 -34.65
N ARG A 415 -7.31 2.67 -35.32
CA ARG A 415 -6.60 2.87 -36.57
C ARG A 415 -5.10 2.66 -36.40
N SER A 416 -4.49 3.19 -35.34
CA SER A 416 -3.06 3.02 -35.08
C SER A 416 -2.68 1.57 -34.78
N ILE A 417 -3.51 0.85 -34.02
CA ILE A 417 -3.34 -0.59 -33.76
C ILE A 417 -3.45 -1.38 -35.07
N ALA A 418 -4.47 -1.08 -35.89
CA ALA A 418 -4.67 -1.76 -37.19
C ALA A 418 -3.51 -1.49 -38.16
N VAL A 419 -3.05 -0.25 -38.26
CA VAL A 419 -1.89 0.12 -39.09
C VAL A 419 -0.62 -0.58 -38.59
N GLY A 420 -0.35 -0.57 -37.28
CA GLY A 420 0.81 -1.27 -36.72
C GLY A 420 0.76 -2.77 -36.94
N THR A 421 -0.42 -3.38 -36.77
CA THR A 421 -0.66 -4.81 -37.01
C THR A 421 -0.41 -5.18 -38.47
N GLY A 422 -1.01 -4.44 -39.40
CA GLY A 422 -0.84 -4.67 -40.83
C GLY A 422 0.62 -4.45 -41.28
N LEU A 423 1.27 -3.42 -40.76
CA LEU A 423 2.69 -3.14 -41.05
C LEU A 423 3.59 -4.26 -40.55
N ALA A 424 3.38 -4.74 -39.33
CA ALA A 424 4.15 -5.83 -38.75
C ALA A 424 3.99 -7.12 -39.55
N MET A 425 2.76 -7.53 -39.82
CA MET A 425 2.48 -8.74 -40.59
C MET A 425 3.03 -8.64 -42.00
N GLY A 426 2.84 -7.49 -42.68
CA GLY A 426 3.36 -7.25 -44.02
C GLY A 426 4.90 -7.28 -44.06
N CYS A 427 5.56 -6.63 -43.10
CA CYS A 427 7.02 -6.67 -42.99
C CYS A 427 7.53 -8.09 -42.69
N ALA A 428 6.88 -8.83 -41.80
CA ALA A 428 7.27 -10.20 -41.49
C ALA A 428 7.07 -11.15 -42.67
N MET A 429 5.96 -11.00 -43.41
CA MET A 429 5.70 -11.75 -44.64
C MET A 429 6.78 -11.48 -45.70
N VAL A 430 7.10 -10.21 -45.95
CA VAL A 430 8.16 -9.84 -46.89
C VAL A 430 9.53 -10.36 -46.43
N ALA A 431 9.87 -10.21 -45.14
CA ALA A 431 11.12 -10.72 -44.60
C ALA A 431 11.24 -12.24 -44.73
N THR A 432 10.13 -12.97 -44.54
CA THR A 432 10.07 -14.44 -44.69
C THR A 432 10.37 -14.87 -46.12
N TRP A 433 9.98 -14.11 -47.14
CA TRP A 433 10.34 -14.44 -48.53
C TRP A 433 11.84 -14.32 -48.82
N PHE A 434 12.56 -13.48 -48.08
CA PHE A 434 14.02 -13.37 -48.19
C PHE A 434 14.77 -14.42 -47.35
N ILE A 435 14.08 -15.10 -46.42
CA ILE A 435 14.67 -16.09 -45.51
C ILE A 435 14.03 -17.45 -45.84
N PRO A 436 14.67 -18.31 -46.67
CA PRO A 436 14.08 -19.56 -47.13
C PRO A 436 14.14 -20.68 -46.07
N LEU A 437 13.63 -20.39 -44.87
CA LEU A 437 13.47 -21.34 -43.77
C LEU A 437 11.98 -21.62 -43.60
N THR A 438 11.60 -22.89 -43.69
CA THR A 438 10.20 -23.35 -43.59
C THR A 438 9.95 -24.28 -42.41
N THR A 439 10.94 -24.43 -41.53
CA THR A 439 10.83 -25.30 -40.35
C THR A 439 10.25 -24.56 -39.17
N ILE A 440 9.18 -25.10 -38.58
CA ILE A 440 8.63 -24.64 -37.30
C ILE A 440 9.61 -25.05 -36.19
N ASN A 441 10.21 -24.07 -35.51
CA ASN A 441 11.05 -24.29 -34.34
C ASN A 441 10.26 -24.07 -33.04
N SER A 442 10.91 -24.26 -31.89
CA SER A 442 10.27 -24.13 -30.57
C SER A 442 9.66 -22.74 -30.32
N GLU A 443 10.34 -21.67 -30.71
CA GLU A 443 9.85 -20.30 -30.49
C GLU A 443 8.64 -19.95 -31.37
N ILE A 444 8.59 -20.48 -32.60
CA ILE A 444 7.43 -20.33 -33.49
C ILE A 444 6.26 -21.21 -33.01
N ALA A 445 6.54 -22.48 -32.67
CA ALA A 445 5.54 -23.43 -32.17
C ALA A 445 4.83 -22.90 -30.91
N ALA A 446 5.57 -22.29 -29.99
CA ALA A 446 5.03 -21.69 -28.76
C ALA A 446 4.05 -20.53 -29.00
N ARG A 447 3.91 -20.03 -30.25
CA ARG A 447 2.96 -18.96 -30.61
C ARG A 447 1.77 -19.45 -31.41
N ILE A 448 1.77 -20.69 -31.89
CA ILE A 448 0.69 -21.26 -32.69
C ILE A 448 -0.37 -21.94 -31.81
N SER A 449 0.00 -22.37 -30.60
CA SER A 449 -0.87 -23.07 -29.64
C SER A 449 -1.20 -22.18 -28.44
N PRO A 450 -2.12 -21.21 -28.58
CA PRO A 450 -2.43 -20.26 -27.51
C PRO A 450 -3.14 -20.93 -26.33
N THR A 451 -2.85 -20.45 -25.13
CA THR A 451 -3.34 -21.03 -23.86
C THR A 451 -4.03 -19.99 -22.97
N LEU A 452 -4.77 -20.46 -21.97
CA LEU A 452 -5.32 -19.58 -20.92
C LEU A 452 -4.23 -18.87 -20.11
N LEU A 453 -3.00 -19.42 -20.07
CA LEU A 453 -1.88 -18.79 -19.38
C LEU A 453 -1.43 -17.51 -20.10
N ASP A 454 -1.46 -17.51 -21.43
CA ASP A 454 -1.15 -16.32 -22.23
C ASP A 454 -2.12 -15.17 -21.93
N LEU A 455 -3.42 -15.49 -21.79
CA LEU A 455 -4.43 -14.52 -21.37
C LEU A 455 -4.15 -13.97 -19.96
N GLY A 456 -3.69 -14.82 -19.03
CA GLY A 456 -3.25 -14.38 -17.70
C GLY A 456 -2.10 -13.36 -17.76
N VAL A 457 -1.09 -13.62 -18.61
CA VAL A 457 0.03 -12.70 -18.86
C VAL A 457 -0.46 -11.39 -19.48
N ALA A 458 -1.40 -11.45 -20.42
CA ALA A 458 -2.01 -10.29 -21.05
C ALA A 458 -2.76 -9.41 -20.03
N VAL A 459 -3.54 -10.03 -19.13
CA VAL A 459 -4.26 -9.31 -18.08
C VAL A 459 -3.28 -8.60 -17.14
N ILE A 460 -2.24 -9.28 -16.65
CA ILE A 460 -1.23 -8.68 -15.76
C ILE A 460 -0.50 -7.53 -16.48
N SER A 461 -0.13 -7.73 -17.75
CA SER A 461 0.48 -6.70 -18.59
C SER A 461 -0.43 -5.48 -18.76
N GLY A 462 -1.74 -5.66 -18.94
CA GLY A 462 -2.69 -4.56 -19.04
C GLY A 462 -2.86 -3.77 -17.75
N VAL A 463 -2.85 -4.45 -16.58
CA VAL A 463 -2.83 -3.77 -15.28
C VAL A 463 -1.55 -2.96 -15.12
N ALA A 464 -0.39 -3.57 -15.40
CA ALA A 464 0.91 -2.92 -15.29
C ALA A 464 1.01 -1.70 -16.22
N GLY A 465 0.59 -1.86 -17.49
CA GLY A 465 0.57 -0.78 -18.48
C GLY A 465 -0.32 0.38 -18.08
N ALA A 466 -1.57 0.11 -17.68
CA ALA A 466 -2.48 1.16 -17.25
C ALA A 466 -1.97 1.89 -15.99
N TYR A 467 -1.45 1.15 -15.01
CA TYR A 467 -0.89 1.73 -13.78
C TYR A 467 0.36 2.57 -14.06
N ALA A 468 1.26 2.09 -14.91
CA ALA A 468 2.46 2.81 -15.31
C ALA A 468 2.13 4.13 -16.01
N HIS A 469 1.21 4.10 -16.97
CA HIS A 469 0.80 5.30 -17.69
C HIS A 469 0.01 6.28 -16.82
N ALA A 470 -0.73 5.80 -15.81
CA ALA A 470 -1.43 6.65 -14.85
C ALA A 470 -0.50 7.43 -13.91
N ARG A 471 0.75 7.00 -13.71
CA ARG A 471 1.70 7.56 -12.74
C ARG A 471 3.01 7.96 -13.41
N ALA A 472 3.23 9.26 -13.60
CA ALA A 472 4.42 9.79 -14.31
C ALA A 472 5.76 9.32 -13.73
N GLU A 473 5.87 9.14 -12.41
CA GLU A 473 7.09 8.61 -11.75
C GLU A 473 7.34 7.13 -12.09
N VAL A 474 6.25 6.36 -12.17
CA VAL A 474 6.30 4.92 -12.48
C VAL A 474 6.60 4.71 -13.96
N ALA A 475 6.02 5.53 -14.85
CA ALA A 475 6.32 5.52 -16.28
C ALA A 475 7.82 5.72 -16.58
N LYS A 476 8.50 6.62 -15.84
CA LYS A 476 9.94 6.88 -15.99
C LYS A 476 10.81 5.69 -15.54
N SER A 477 10.39 4.97 -14.51
CA SER A 477 11.08 3.78 -14.00
C SER A 477 10.84 2.53 -14.86
N LEU A 478 9.60 2.35 -15.36
CA LEU A 478 9.25 1.23 -16.25
C LEU A 478 9.79 1.35 -17.66
N ALA A 479 10.19 2.55 -18.12
CA ALA A 479 10.95 2.68 -19.36
C ALA A 479 12.25 1.85 -19.34
N GLY A 480 12.82 1.58 -18.15
CA GLY A 480 13.97 0.69 -17.97
C GLY A 480 13.62 -0.78 -17.71
N VAL A 481 12.39 -1.07 -17.26
CA VAL A 481 11.87 -2.43 -17.03
C VAL A 481 10.81 -2.71 -18.09
N ALA A 482 11.32 -3.03 -19.30
CA ALA A 482 10.62 -3.69 -20.38
C ALA A 482 9.20 -4.18 -20.04
N ILE A 483 8.16 -3.42 -20.40
CA ILE A 483 6.80 -3.94 -20.47
C ILE A 483 6.78 -4.85 -21.71
N ALA A 484 7.34 -6.05 -21.55
CA ALA A 484 7.49 -7.04 -22.61
C ALA A 484 6.10 -7.60 -22.93
N VAL A 485 5.36 -6.88 -23.76
CA VAL A 485 4.04 -7.33 -24.18
C VAL A 485 4.22 -8.37 -25.29
N ALA A 486 3.61 -9.54 -25.08
CA ALA A 486 3.61 -10.67 -26.01
C ALA A 486 2.74 -10.43 -27.28
N LEU A 487 2.80 -9.25 -27.89
CA LEU A 487 2.02 -8.92 -29.10
C LEU A 487 2.84 -8.99 -30.38
N VAL A 488 4.07 -8.47 -30.38
CA VAL A 488 4.88 -8.42 -31.62
C VAL A 488 5.29 -9.81 -32.09
N PRO A 489 5.77 -10.74 -31.24
CA PRO A 489 6.17 -12.05 -31.74
C PRO A 489 5.01 -12.87 -32.32
N PRO A 490 3.80 -12.93 -31.72
CA PRO A 490 2.65 -13.54 -32.39
C PRO A 490 2.28 -12.88 -33.72
N LEU A 491 2.36 -11.55 -33.83
CA LEU A 491 2.16 -10.86 -35.12
C LEU A 491 3.22 -11.22 -36.16
N ALA A 492 4.48 -11.34 -35.74
CA ALA A 492 5.56 -11.76 -36.62
C ALA A 492 5.37 -13.22 -37.08
N VAL A 493 4.99 -14.14 -36.18
CA VAL A 493 4.64 -15.53 -36.54
C VAL A 493 3.43 -15.59 -37.47
N ALA A 494 2.40 -14.77 -37.23
CA ALA A 494 1.27 -14.68 -38.15
C ALA A 494 1.71 -14.21 -39.55
N GLY A 495 2.60 -13.20 -39.63
CA GLY A 495 3.19 -12.76 -40.89
C GLY A 495 4.08 -13.83 -41.56
N ILE A 496 4.84 -14.60 -40.78
CA ILE A 496 5.61 -15.76 -41.28
C ILE A 496 4.66 -16.81 -41.87
N GLY A 497 3.56 -17.14 -41.18
CA GLY A 497 2.53 -18.05 -41.68
C GLY A 497 1.93 -17.59 -43.01
N LEU A 498 1.64 -16.29 -43.16
CA LEU A 498 1.22 -15.72 -44.45
C LEU A 498 2.32 -15.82 -45.52
N GLY A 499 3.59 -15.62 -45.15
CA GLY A 499 4.73 -15.79 -46.05
C GLY A 499 4.90 -17.23 -46.55
N TRP A 500 4.59 -18.21 -45.69
CA TRP A 500 4.57 -19.64 -46.02
C TRP A 500 3.29 -20.13 -46.70
N LEU A 501 2.24 -19.30 -46.76
CA LEU A 501 0.88 -19.70 -47.13
C LEU A 501 0.30 -20.80 -46.21
N ASP A 502 0.80 -20.88 -44.98
CA ASP A 502 0.29 -21.79 -43.94
C ASP A 502 -0.74 -21.05 -43.07
N PHE A 503 -2.01 -21.27 -43.38
CA PHE A 503 -3.13 -20.65 -42.67
C PHE A 503 -3.30 -21.17 -41.23
N THR A 504 -2.77 -22.35 -40.91
CA THR A 504 -2.83 -22.90 -39.56
C THR A 504 -1.87 -22.14 -38.65
N VAL A 505 -0.63 -21.93 -39.10
CA VAL A 505 0.36 -21.08 -38.41
C VAL A 505 -0.17 -19.66 -38.24
N PHE A 506 -0.75 -19.09 -39.32
CA PHE A 506 -1.33 -17.76 -39.30
C PHE A 506 -2.44 -17.62 -38.24
N TRP A 507 -3.47 -18.47 -38.28
CA TRP A 507 -4.61 -18.33 -37.38
C TRP A 507 -4.26 -18.61 -35.93
N GLY A 508 -3.39 -19.58 -35.65
CA GLY A 508 -2.94 -19.86 -34.29
C GLY A 508 -2.26 -18.66 -33.64
N ALA A 509 -1.29 -18.07 -34.35
CA ALA A 509 -0.56 -16.90 -33.85
C ALA A 509 -1.38 -15.61 -33.85
N PHE A 510 -2.27 -15.43 -34.84
CA PHE A 510 -3.17 -14.28 -34.87
C PHE A 510 -4.21 -14.33 -33.75
N LEU A 511 -4.71 -15.52 -33.40
CA LEU A 511 -5.61 -15.70 -32.26
C LEU A 511 -4.92 -15.38 -30.94
N LEU A 512 -3.65 -15.79 -30.77
CA LEU A 512 -2.83 -15.41 -29.62
C LEU A 512 -2.67 -13.89 -29.51
N PHE A 513 -2.38 -13.22 -30.63
CA PHE A 513 -2.32 -11.75 -30.67
C PHE A 513 -3.64 -11.11 -30.25
N LEU A 514 -4.76 -11.57 -30.82
CA LEU A 514 -6.07 -10.97 -30.60
C LEU A 514 -6.57 -11.16 -29.17
N THR A 515 -6.40 -12.36 -28.61
CA THR A 515 -6.72 -12.66 -27.21
C THR A 515 -5.89 -11.81 -26.25
N ASN A 516 -4.58 -11.69 -26.49
CA ASN A 516 -3.70 -10.83 -25.70
C ASN A 516 -4.12 -9.36 -25.79
N LEU A 517 -4.39 -8.86 -27.00
CA LEU A 517 -4.81 -7.47 -27.22
C LEU A 517 -6.09 -7.15 -26.43
N VAL A 518 -7.12 -8.00 -26.54
CA VAL A 518 -8.39 -7.78 -25.84
C VAL A 518 -8.24 -7.94 -24.32
N GLY A 519 -7.45 -8.91 -23.86
CA GLY A 519 -7.14 -9.10 -22.45
C GLY A 519 -6.45 -7.87 -21.83
N ILE A 520 -5.47 -7.29 -22.53
CA ILE A 520 -4.78 -6.08 -22.11
C ILE A 520 -5.75 -4.90 -22.04
N ILE A 521 -6.57 -4.68 -23.08
CA ILE A 521 -7.55 -3.58 -23.12
C ILE A 521 -8.54 -3.71 -21.95
N LEU A 522 -9.11 -4.90 -21.74
CA LEU A 522 -10.05 -5.15 -20.66
C LEU A 522 -9.43 -4.87 -19.28
N ALA A 523 -8.23 -5.43 -19.04
CA ALA A 523 -7.52 -5.22 -17.79
C ALA A 523 -7.16 -3.75 -17.55
N ALA A 524 -6.76 -3.03 -18.60
CA ALA A 524 -6.47 -1.61 -18.53
C ALA A 524 -7.73 -0.77 -18.25
N VAL A 525 -8.87 -1.07 -18.88
CA VAL A 525 -10.17 -0.43 -18.59
C VAL A 525 -10.53 -0.59 -17.11
N VAL A 526 -10.45 -1.82 -16.60
CA VAL A 526 -10.74 -2.13 -15.20
C VAL A 526 -9.76 -1.39 -14.27
N THR A 527 -8.48 -1.34 -14.61
CA THR A 527 -7.46 -0.65 -13.82
C THR A 527 -7.71 0.85 -13.76
N PHE A 528 -7.95 1.51 -14.90
CA PHE A 528 -8.28 2.93 -14.92
C PHE A 528 -9.58 3.27 -14.18
N MET A 529 -10.55 2.36 -14.19
CA MET A 529 -11.78 2.48 -13.39
C MET A 529 -11.45 2.44 -11.89
N PHE A 530 -10.63 1.50 -11.44
CA PHE A 530 -10.18 1.42 -10.03
C PHE A 530 -9.30 2.61 -9.60
N LEU A 531 -8.59 3.23 -10.54
CA LEU A 531 -7.79 4.44 -10.30
C LEU A 531 -8.65 5.73 -10.34
N GLY A 532 -9.95 5.65 -10.60
CA GLY A 532 -10.87 6.79 -10.52
C GLY A 532 -10.89 7.70 -11.75
N TYR A 533 -10.44 7.22 -12.92
CA TYR A 533 -10.40 8.03 -14.15
C TYR A 533 -11.77 8.17 -14.85
N SER A 534 -12.81 7.43 -14.45
CA SER A 534 -14.18 7.58 -14.97
C SER A 534 -15.22 7.08 -13.95
N PRO A 535 -16.37 7.77 -13.77
CA PRO A 535 -17.45 7.28 -12.91
C PRO A 535 -18.10 6.01 -13.48
N PHE A 536 -18.35 5.02 -12.62
CA PHE A 536 -18.89 3.69 -12.96
C PHE A 536 -20.11 3.70 -13.89
N HIS A 537 -20.98 4.72 -13.77
CA HIS A 537 -22.19 4.82 -14.60
C HIS A 537 -21.88 5.08 -16.08
N ARG A 538 -20.83 5.85 -16.41
CA ARG A 538 -20.40 6.07 -17.80
C ARG A 538 -19.58 4.92 -18.37
N ALA A 539 -18.94 4.12 -17.51
CA ALA A 539 -18.11 2.99 -17.96
C ALA A 539 -18.90 1.77 -18.46
N LYS A 540 -20.19 1.64 -18.12
CA LYS A 540 -20.98 0.40 -18.35
C LYS A 540 -20.95 -0.13 -19.79
N ARG A 541 -21.16 0.71 -20.81
CA ARG A 541 -21.21 0.24 -22.21
C ARG A 541 -19.85 -0.21 -22.72
N GLY A 542 -18.80 0.56 -22.48
CA GLY A 542 -17.43 0.21 -22.90
C GLY A 542 -16.91 -1.06 -22.21
N LEU A 543 -17.20 -1.20 -20.91
CA LEU A 543 -16.88 -2.41 -20.16
C LEU A 543 -17.67 -3.63 -20.65
N ALA A 544 -18.98 -3.48 -20.91
CA ALA A 544 -19.79 -4.58 -21.44
C ALA A 544 -19.29 -5.05 -22.81
N LEU A 545 -18.93 -4.13 -23.70
CA LEU A 545 -18.42 -4.45 -25.03
C LEU A 545 -17.09 -5.20 -24.98
N THR A 546 -16.13 -4.69 -24.20
CA THR A 546 -14.81 -5.34 -24.02
C THR A 546 -14.92 -6.69 -23.34
N LEU A 547 -15.79 -6.83 -22.33
CA LEU A 547 -16.06 -8.10 -21.66
C LEU A 547 -16.71 -9.11 -22.61
N THR A 548 -17.68 -8.68 -23.42
CA THR A 548 -18.33 -9.56 -24.40
C THR A 548 -17.32 -10.09 -25.42
N LEU A 549 -16.47 -9.21 -25.94
CA LEU A 549 -15.41 -9.59 -26.87
C LEU A 549 -14.40 -10.56 -26.22
N ALA A 550 -14.01 -10.32 -24.97
CA ALA A 550 -13.12 -11.22 -24.23
C ALA A 550 -13.74 -12.62 -24.05
N VAL A 551 -15.03 -12.70 -23.69
CA VAL A 551 -15.75 -13.97 -23.53
C VAL A 551 -15.80 -14.74 -24.85
N ILE A 552 -16.10 -14.06 -25.97
CA ILE A 552 -16.12 -14.68 -27.31
C ILE A 552 -14.75 -15.28 -27.64
N LEU A 553 -13.66 -14.56 -27.36
CA LEU A 553 -12.31 -15.01 -27.66
C LEU A 553 -11.80 -16.10 -26.71
N CYS A 554 -12.38 -16.23 -25.50
CA CYS A 554 -12.05 -17.31 -24.58
C CYS A 554 -12.53 -18.69 -25.07
N ILE A 555 -13.57 -18.75 -25.90
CA ILE A 555 -14.13 -20.01 -26.41
C ILE A 555 -13.09 -20.81 -27.25
N PRO A 556 -12.53 -20.26 -28.35
CA PRO A 556 -11.53 -20.99 -29.13
C PRO A 556 -10.23 -21.23 -28.35
N LEU A 557 -9.89 -20.36 -27.40
CA LEU A 557 -8.73 -20.53 -26.52
C LEU A 557 -8.92 -21.72 -25.57
N ALA A 558 -10.11 -21.90 -25.00
CA ALA A 558 -10.44 -23.04 -24.15
C ALA A 558 -10.40 -24.36 -24.95
N ILE A 559 -10.87 -24.35 -26.20
CA ILE A 559 -10.76 -25.49 -27.11
C ILE A 559 -9.28 -25.81 -27.39
N GLY A 560 -8.48 -24.82 -27.82
CA GLY A 560 -7.05 -25.00 -28.09
C GLY A 560 -6.26 -25.50 -26.87
N PHE A 561 -6.55 -24.94 -25.69
CA PHE A 561 -5.96 -25.40 -24.43
C PHE A 561 -6.34 -26.85 -24.10
N GLY A 562 -7.60 -27.25 -24.33
CA GLY A 562 -8.04 -28.64 -24.15
C GLY A 562 -7.31 -29.62 -25.08
N HIS A 563 -7.08 -29.23 -26.33
CA HIS A 563 -6.30 -30.03 -27.28
C HIS A 563 -4.84 -30.17 -26.82
N MET A 564 -4.20 -29.08 -26.43
CA MET A 564 -2.82 -29.09 -25.91
C MET A 564 -2.67 -29.96 -24.66
N VAL A 565 -3.61 -29.87 -23.72
CA VAL A 565 -3.60 -30.71 -22.50
C VAL A 565 -3.75 -32.19 -22.85
N THR A 566 -4.64 -32.52 -23.78
CA THR A 566 -4.83 -33.90 -24.25
C THR A 566 -3.56 -34.42 -24.91
N GLU A 567 -2.92 -33.61 -25.77
CA GLU A 567 -1.66 -33.95 -26.42
C GLU A 567 -0.54 -34.24 -25.41
N HIS A 568 -0.35 -33.34 -24.44
CA HIS A 568 0.64 -33.52 -23.37
C HIS A 568 0.36 -34.74 -22.48
N GLN A 569 -0.92 -35.02 -22.18
CA GLN A 569 -1.31 -36.23 -21.44
C GLN A 569 -0.96 -37.50 -22.22
N ILE A 570 -1.20 -37.53 -23.53
CA ILE A 570 -0.84 -38.66 -24.40
C ILE A 570 0.68 -38.85 -24.41
N VAL A 571 1.45 -37.78 -24.60
CA VAL A 571 2.92 -37.83 -24.56
C VAL A 571 3.41 -38.33 -23.21
N GLN A 572 2.90 -37.82 -22.08
CA GLN A 572 3.31 -38.28 -20.73
C GLN A 572 2.93 -39.74 -20.44
N GLN A 573 1.83 -40.24 -21.02
CA GLN A 573 1.41 -41.62 -20.83
C GLN A 573 2.20 -42.62 -21.68
N LEU A 574 2.80 -42.16 -22.78
CA LEU A 574 3.50 -42.99 -23.76
C LEU A 574 5.02 -42.87 -23.63
N ASP A 575 5.57 -41.70 -23.32
CA ASP A 575 7.00 -41.48 -23.20
C ASP A 575 7.56 -42.20 -21.95
N GLY A 576 8.54 -43.07 -22.17
CA GLY A 576 9.10 -43.95 -21.13
C GLY A 576 8.27 -45.20 -20.83
N PHE A 577 7.19 -45.47 -21.57
CA PHE A 577 6.42 -46.71 -21.43
C PHE A 577 7.22 -47.91 -21.96
N GLU A 578 7.28 -48.99 -21.17
CA GLU A 578 8.01 -50.22 -21.49
C GLU A 578 7.02 -51.34 -21.86
N LEU A 579 7.27 -51.98 -22.99
CA LEU A 579 6.50 -53.10 -23.55
C LEU A 579 7.48 -54.16 -24.07
N ASP A 580 7.45 -55.36 -23.50
CA ASP A 580 8.12 -56.56 -24.03
C ASP A 580 9.54 -56.28 -24.57
N GLU A 581 10.41 -55.71 -23.72
CA GLU A 581 11.81 -55.33 -24.01
C GLU A 581 12.02 -54.11 -24.93
N VAL A 582 10.96 -53.34 -25.18
CA VAL A 582 10.99 -52.10 -25.96
C VAL A 582 10.51 -50.92 -25.12
N LYS A 583 11.32 -49.87 -25.08
CA LYS A 583 11.00 -48.61 -24.41
C LYS A 583 10.62 -47.55 -25.44
N LEU A 584 9.45 -46.92 -25.25
CA LEU A 584 9.03 -45.78 -26.04
C LEU A 584 9.80 -44.53 -25.62
N ARG A 585 10.37 -43.82 -26.59
CA ARG A 585 11.03 -42.51 -26.41
C ARG A 585 10.69 -41.58 -27.55
N ASP A 586 10.98 -40.29 -27.37
CA ASP A 586 10.84 -39.26 -28.40
C ASP A 586 9.40 -39.22 -28.95
N VAL A 587 8.39 -39.38 -28.08
CA VAL A 587 6.98 -39.42 -28.47
C VAL A 587 6.50 -38.01 -28.82
N SER A 588 6.00 -37.85 -30.04
CA SER A 588 5.37 -36.63 -30.54
C SER A 588 4.01 -36.99 -31.13
N VAL A 589 2.99 -36.22 -30.80
CA VAL A 589 1.63 -36.40 -31.31
C VAL A 589 1.39 -35.32 -32.35
N ARG A 590 0.82 -35.72 -33.50
CA ARG A 590 0.44 -34.80 -34.58
C ARG A 590 -1.07 -34.88 -34.80
N PRO A 591 -1.75 -33.73 -35.02
CA PRO A 591 -3.16 -33.72 -35.35
C PRO A 591 -3.43 -34.52 -36.63
N GLY A 592 -4.44 -35.40 -36.61
CA GLY A 592 -4.86 -36.21 -37.75
C GLY A 592 -6.10 -37.05 -37.44
N THR A 593 -6.79 -37.53 -38.47
CA THR A 593 -7.90 -38.50 -38.34
C THR A 593 -7.60 -39.73 -39.22
N PRO A 594 -7.07 -40.84 -38.66
CA PRO A 594 -6.77 -41.11 -37.25
C PRO A 594 -5.56 -40.31 -36.69
N LEU A 595 -5.45 -40.23 -35.35
CA LEU A 595 -4.39 -39.48 -34.67
C LEU A 595 -3.01 -40.03 -35.05
N ARG A 596 -2.08 -39.16 -35.48
CA ARG A 596 -0.72 -39.57 -35.84
C ARG A 596 0.20 -39.46 -34.64
N ILE A 597 0.93 -40.53 -34.30
CA ILE A 597 1.90 -40.53 -33.21
C ILE A 597 3.26 -40.94 -33.78
N SER A 598 4.21 -40.02 -33.74
CA SER A 598 5.61 -40.29 -34.07
C SER A 598 6.33 -40.71 -32.80
N LEU A 599 7.02 -41.85 -32.80
CA LEU A 599 7.69 -42.39 -31.62
C LEU A 599 8.94 -43.18 -32.00
N THR A 600 9.89 -43.29 -31.07
CA THR A 600 11.10 -44.11 -31.21
C THR A 600 11.04 -45.32 -30.28
N LEU A 601 11.12 -46.51 -30.85
CA LEU A 601 11.26 -47.77 -30.13
C LEU A 601 12.73 -48.00 -29.79
N VAL A 602 13.04 -48.14 -28.50
CA VAL A 602 14.37 -48.43 -28.00
C VAL A 602 14.41 -49.86 -27.46
N SER A 603 15.17 -50.76 -28.07
CA SER A 603 15.21 -52.18 -27.68
C SER A 603 16.63 -52.74 -27.64
N GLY A 604 16.84 -53.81 -26.86
CA GLY A 604 18.09 -54.58 -26.81
C GLY A 604 18.29 -55.52 -28.01
N SER A 605 17.23 -55.78 -28.78
CA SER A 605 17.21 -56.71 -29.90
C SER A 605 16.58 -56.08 -31.14
N ALA A 606 16.62 -56.79 -32.27
CA ALA A 606 15.94 -56.35 -33.49
C ALA A 606 14.42 -56.32 -33.27
N VAL A 607 13.78 -55.25 -33.73
CA VAL A 607 12.32 -55.07 -33.68
C VAL A 607 11.72 -55.52 -35.01
N ASP A 608 10.78 -56.47 -34.97
CA ASP A 608 10.06 -57.00 -36.13
C ASP A 608 8.66 -56.38 -36.27
N ASP A 609 8.00 -56.62 -37.41
CA ASP A 609 6.66 -56.10 -37.69
C ASP A 609 5.62 -56.57 -36.66
N ALA A 610 5.79 -57.78 -36.12
CA ALA A 610 4.90 -58.34 -35.11
C ALA A 610 5.00 -57.60 -33.75
N ILE A 611 6.18 -57.11 -33.37
CA ILE A 611 6.35 -56.23 -32.20
C ILE A 611 5.72 -54.85 -32.49
N MET A 612 5.93 -54.29 -33.69
CA MET A 612 5.35 -52.98 -34.06
C MET A 612 3.81 -52.99 -34.05
N ASP A 613 3.18 -54.03 -34.58
CA ASP A 613 1.72 -54.19 -34.56
C ASP A 613 1.16 -54.39 -33.14
N ARG A 614 1.89 -55.10 -32.27
CA ARG A 614 1.51 -55.24 -30.85
C ARG A 614 1.62 -53.93 -30.10
N VAL A 615 2.68 -53.16 -30.33
CA VAL A 615 2.84 -51.80 -29.77
C VAL A 615 1.68 -50.93 -30.23
N LYS A 616 1.33 -50.96 -31.52
CA LYS A 616 0.17 -50.23 -32.07
C LYS A 616 -1.13 -50.61 -31.37
N GLN A 617 -1.47 -51.90 -31.32
CA GLN A 617 -2.69 -52.36 -30.65
C GLN A 617 -2.74 -51.95 -29.18
N ARG A 618 -1.59 -51.97 -28.49
CA ARG A 618 -1.53 -51.58 -27.08
C ARG A 618 -1.73 -50.08 -26.88
N ILE A 619 -1.16 -49.26 -27.76
CA ILE A 619 -1.39 -47.81 -27.77
C ILE A 619 -2.86 -47.51 -28.06
N GLU A 620 -3.47 -48.16 -29.05
CA GLU A 620 -4.90 -48.00 -29.37
C GLU A 620 -5.80 -48.44 -28.20
N GLN A 621 -5.49 -49.53 -27.51
CA GLN A 621 -6.21 -49.97 -26.31
C GLN A 621 -6.09 -48.95 -25.16
N LYS A 622 -4.90 -48.39 -24.96
CA LYS A 622 -4.63 -47.45 -23.87
C LYS A 622 -5.29 -46.10 -24.12
N LEU A 623 -5.29 -45.64 -25.37
CA LEU A 623 -5.90 -44.38 -25.79
C LEU A 623 -7.39 -44.50 -26.14
N GLN A 624 -7.92 -45.72 -26.25
CA GLN A 624 -9.31 -46.04 -26.65
C GLN A 624 -9.74 -45.40 -27.98
N GLN A 625 -8.79 -45.21 -28.90
CA GLN A 625 -9.02 -44.60 -30.22
C GLN A 625 -8.03 -45.15 -31.26
N PRO A 626 -8.38 -45.18 -32.56
CA PRO A 626 -7.47 -45.63 -33.61
C PRO A 626 -6.32 -44.63 -33.81
N VAL A 627 -5.10 -45.14 -34.03
CA VAL A 627 -3.91 -44.31 -34.24
C VAL A 627 -3.11 -44.75 -35.47
N GLU A 628 -2.46 -43.79 -36.11
CA GLU A 628 -1.46 -44.01 -37.15
C GLU A 628 -0.08 -43.78 -36.52
N LEU A 629 0.82 -44.76 -36.61
CA LEU A 629 2.15 -44.68 -35.99
C LEU A 629 3.23 -44.39 -37.03
N GLU A 630 4.09 -43.43 -36.73
CA GLU A 630 5.35 -43.20 -37.42
C GLU A 630 6.48 -43.67 -36.49
N ILE A 631 7.09 -44.81 -36.80
CA ILE A 631 7.98 -45.53 -35.88
C ILE A 631 9.44 -45.39 -36.30
N GLY A 632 10.27 -44.82 -35.44
CA GLY A 632 11.74 -44.94 -35.49
C GLY A 632 12.22 -46.09 -34.62
N VAL A 633 13.31 -46.76 -34.97
CA VAL A 633 13.90 -47.85 -34.16
C VAL A 633 15.34 -47.52 -33.78
N LYS A 634 15.68 -47.63 -32.49
CA LYS A 634 17.04 -47.52 -31.94
C LYS A 634 17.37 -48.81 -31.19
N ILE A 635 18.43 -49.50 -31.60
CA ILE A 635 18.87 -50.75 -30.95
C ILE A 635 20.07 -50.43 -30.04
N ILE A 636 19.98 -50.80 -28.77
CA ILE A 636 21.08 -50.72 -27.80
C ILE A 636 21.72 -52.10 -27.73
N ARG A 637 23.00 -52.21 -28.11
CA ARG A 637 23.76 -53.46 -28.03
C ARG A 637 24.88 -53.36 -27.02
#